data_AF-A0A968RMT7-F1
#
_entry.id   AF-A0A968RMT7-F1
#
_cell.length_a   1.000
_cell.length_b   1.000
_cell.length_c   1.000
_cell.angle_alpha   90.00
_cell.angle_beta   90.00
_cell.angle_gamma   90.00
#
_symmetry.space_group_name_H-M   'P 1'
#
loop_
_entity.id
_entity.type
_entity.pdbx_description
1 polymer ?
#
loop_
_entity_poly.entity_id
_entity_poly.type
_entity_poly.pdbx_seq_one_letter_code
_entity_poly.pdbx_strand_id
1 'polypeptide(L)'
;MKFFWTSLLLFFLVNQAHSQLNATLVSNLTYPQSLNDIWGWVADDGTEYALVGTRTGVSIVSLAQPETPTEKAFIPGLPSTWRDLKTWKDYAYVTNETGGGLLVIHLATLPDSITYFYWEPVIENLGQLSTCHNLYIDENGLCYLAGCNVNAGGVILIDVASNPGEPKYVGKARAEYSHDAYARNNLLYSSEVYGGAFSITDVTNRANPTFLAAQSTPFAFTHNAWLSDDGNVVFTTDERANAPVAAYDVSDFDNIQELDQIRPSNTVGQGVIPHNVHVLDDYLITSHYTDGVVIVDAARPDNLIEVGYYDTYLQFGTGFNGSWGAYPFLPSGLILASDIGNGLFVIRPNYQRACYLEGVVNDASNNNLLSDVSITFNNQEERSKLDGSFKTGTVQAGEYAVTFSKFGYASQTVTVNLNNGEVSNLEIRLVPLMGFGVSGRVITSSNGTPVAAAKVAISNELTEYVITTNDDGVFSLNNVIGGDYQIIAGAWGYLHRVVADTMINQNQNYVIELELGYQDDFILDLGWSQEGTATSGKWERGEPQGTTFNGITSNPNLDVATDLGNKCYVTGNAGGNAGDDDVDNGNVRLISPVMDLKNYQNPILTYNYWFFNAGGDGNPMMILK
;
A
#
# COMPACT_ATOMS: atom_id res chain seq x y z
N MET A 1 67.55 25.30 0.87
CA MET A 1 66.76 24.07 1.12
C MET A 1 65.30 24.49 1.22
N LYS A 2 64.53 24.31 0.15
CA LYS A 2 63.10 24.69 0.09
C LYS A 2 62.28 23.51 0.61
N PHE A 3 61.56 23.68 1.72
CA PHE A 3 60.68 22.67 2.26
C PHE A 3 59.35 22.67 1.49
N PHE A 4 59.07 21.57 0.80
CA PHE A 4 57.76 21.26 0.25
C PHE A 4 56.84 20.83 1.40
N TRP A 5 55.68 21.47 1.51
CA TRP A 5 54.57 20.98 2.32
C TRP A 5 53.68 20.12 1.42
N THR A 6 53.71 18.81 1.61
CA THR A 6 52.72 17.89 1.05
C THR A 6 51.51 17.87 1.97
N SER A 7 50.39 18.42 1.49
CA SER A 7 49.08 18.31 2.15
C SER A 7 48.54 16.90 1.91
N LEU A 8 48.37 16.13 2.99
CA LEU A 8 47.77 14.80 2.97
C LEU A 8 46.24 14.98 3.04
N LEU A 9 45.55 14.81 1.91
CA LEU A 9 44.09 14.71 1.89
C LEU A 9 43.69 13.36 2.51
N LEU A 10 43.18 13.38 3.74
CA LEU A 10 42.43 12.25 4.31
C LEU A 10 41.08 12.15 3.58
N PHE A 11 40.91 11.13 2.75
CA PHE A 11 39.60 10.67 2.32
C PHE A 11 38.90 10.05 3.53
N PHE A 12 37.90 10.73 4.08
CA PHE A 12 36.93 10.10 4.96
C PHE A 12 36.01 9.23 4.11
N LEU A 13 36.21 7.91 4.18
CA LEU A 13 35.20 6.94 3.78
C LEU A 13 34.03 7.09 4.75
N VAL A 14 32.96 7.75 4.30
CA VAL A 14 31.66 7.71 4.97
C VAL A 14 31.08 6.33 4.68
N ASN A 15 31.24 5.38 5.59
CA ASN A 15 30.39 4.20 5.60
C ASN A 15 28.98 4.69 5.91
N GLN A 16 28.08 4.63 4.92
CA GLN A 16 26.66 4.69 5.19
C GLN A 16 26.31 3.39 5.93
N ALA A 17 26.23 3.46 7.26
CA ALA A 17 25.65 2.39 8.03
C ALA A 17 24.13 2.45 7.80
N HIS A 18 23.61 1.52 7.01
CA HIS A 18 22.17 1.28 6.96
C HIS A 18 21.78 0.68 8.32
N SER A 19 20.92 1.39 9.05
CA SER A 19 20.48 0.98 10.38
C SER A 19 19.59 -0.24 10.23
N GLN A 20 20.00 -1.38 10.75
CA GLN A 20 19.15 -2.58 10.90
C GLN A 20 18.37 -2.49 12.22
N LEU A 21 17.17 -3.08 12.27
CA LEU A 21 16.33 -3.07 13.47
C LEU A 21 16.15 -4.49 13.99
N ASN A 22 16.54 -4.72 15.26
CA ASN A 22 16.33 -6.00 15.94
C ASN A 22 16.77 -7.25 15.15
N ALA A 23 17.75 -7.12 14.28
CA ALA A 23 18.33 -8.22 13.52
C ALA A 23 19.83 -7.97 13.29
N THR A 24 20.62 -9.04 13.28
CA THR A 24 22.07 -8.96 13.08
C THR A 24 22.54 -10.00 12.07
N LEU A 25 23.54 -9.65 11.26
CA LEU A 25 24.16 -10.58 10.32
C LEU A 25 25.02 -11.59 11.08
N VAL A 26 24.85 -12.87 10.76
CA VAL A 26 25.76 -13.94 11.19
C VAL A 26 26.80 -14.21 10.10
N SER A 27 26.35 -14.40 8.87
CA SER A 27 27.22 -14.58 7.71
C SER A 27 26.50 -14.25 6.39
N ASN A 28 27.29 -14.02 5.35
CA ASN A 28 26.84 -13.95 3.97
C ASN A 28 27.72 -14.87 3.11
N LEU A 29 27.09 -15.80 2.38
CA LEU A 29 27.74 -16.66 1.40
C LEU A 29 27.33 -16.23 -0.01
N THR A 30 28.28 -15.69 -0.77
CA THR A 30 28.06 -15.18 -2.13
C THR A 30 28.00 -16.29 -3.17
N TYR A 31 27.24 -16.08 -4.24
CA TYR A 31 27.11 -17.02 -5.37
C TYR A 31 27.52 -16.37 -6.70
N PRO A 32 28.07 -17.14 -7.66
CA PRO A 32 28.45 -16.63 -8.98
C PRO A 32 27.25 -16.52 -9.95
N GLN A 33 26.04 -16.80 -9.49
CA GLN A 33 24.81 -16.85 -10.27
C GLN A 33 23.65 -16.35 -9.42
N SER A 34 22.55 -15.95 -10.07
CA SER A 34 21.34 -15.53 -9.37
C SER A 34 20.73 -16.66 -8.56
N LEU A 35 20.20 -16.30 -7.39
CA LEU A 35 19.49 -17.21 -6.50
C LEU A 35 17.98 -17.17 -6.70
N ASN A 36 17.33 -18.21 -6.17
CA ASN A 36 15.88 -18.41 -6.12
C ASN A 36 15.44 -18.57 -4.65
N ASP A 37 14.39 -19.34 -4.41
CA ASP A 37 13.88 -19.57 -3.07
C ASP A 37 14.86 -20.36 -2.17
N ILE A 38 14.54 -20.40 -0.88
CA ILE A 38 15.34 -20.96 0.21
C ILE A 38 14.47 -21.84 1.11
N TRP A 39 15.05 -22.96 1.56
CA TRP A 39 14.42 -23.77 2.61
C TRP A 39 15.46 -24.29 3.60
N GLY A 40 15.00 -24.79 4.74
CA GLY A 40 15.83 -25.41 5.76
C GLY A 40 15.66 -26.93 5.85
N TRP A 41 16.70 -27.59 6.30
CA TRP A 41 16.66 -29.00 6.71
C TRP A 41 17.50 -29.20 7.97
N VAL A 42 17.05 -30.11 8.83
CA VAL A 42 17.77 -30.48 10.05
C VAL A 42 18.05 -31.97 9.98
N ALA A 43 19.32 -32.34 10.02
CA ALA A 43 19.75 -33.72 10.04
C ALA A 43 19.46 -34.38 11.40
N ASP A 44 19.43 -35.71 11.44
CA ASP A 44 19.23 -36.50 12.67
C ASP A 44 20.27 -36.18 13.77
N ASP A 45 21.47 -35.74 13.38
CA ASP A 45 22.53 -35.35 14.32
C ASP A 45 22.38 -33.91 14.86
N GLY A 46 21.34 -33.19 14.43
CA GLY A 46 21.03 -31.81 14.80
C GLY A 46 21.72 -30.76 13.93
N THR A 47 22.50 -31.16 12.91
CA THR A 47 23.12 -30.22 11.98
C THR A 47 22.04 -29.56 11.10
N GLU A 48 22.02 -28.25 11.10
CA GLU A 48 21.14 -27.45 10.24
C GLU A 48 21.78 -27.22 8.86
N TYR A 49 20.94 -27.19 7.83
CA TYR A 49 21.34 -26.96 6.45
C TYR A 49 20.40 -25.95 5.78
N ALA A 50 21.00 -25.09 4.96
CA ALA A 50 20.28 -24.26 4.00
C ALA A 50 20.23 -24.97 2.64
N LEU A 51 19.04 -25.07 2.07
CA LEU A 51 18.78 -25.56 0.72
C LEU A 51 18.51 -24.36 -0.20
N VAL A 52 19.54 -23.91 -0.90
CA VAL A 52 19.51 -22.67 -1.69
C VAL A 52 19.20 -23.00 -3.14
N GLY A 53 18.07 -22.51 -3.64
CA GLY A 53 17.75 -22.53 -5.06
C GLY A 53 18.69 -21.62 -5.84
N THR A 54 19.24 -22.11 -6.94
CA THR A 54 20.08 -21.34 -7.86
C THR A 54 19.59 -21.50 -9.29
N ARG A 55 19.99 -20.58 -10.16
CA ARG A 55 19.63 -20.63 -11.58
C ARG A 55 19.89 -22.00 -12.23
N THR A 56 20.97 -22.68 -11.84
CA THR A 56 21.42 -23.95 -12.46
C THR A 56 21.29 -25.18 -11.57
N GLY A 57 20.64 -25.08 -10.41
CA GLY A 57 20.52 -26.23 -9.51
C GLY A 57 20.20 -25.86 -8.06
N VAL A 58 20.51 -26.76 -7.14
CA VAL A 58 20.32 -26.59 -5.69
C VAL A 58 21.65 -26.70 -4.98
N SER A 59 22.00 -25.69 -4.20
CA SER A 59 23.18 -25.69 -3.31
C SER A 59 22.74 -26.10 -1.91
N ILE A 60 23.45 -27.06 -1.31
CA ILE A 60 23.19 -27.52 0.06
C ILE A 60 24.34 -27.07 0.94
N VAL A 61 24.03 -26.17 1.87
CA VAL A 61 25.00 -25.47 2.71
C VAL A 61 24.82 -25.88 4.15
N SER A 62 25.88 -26.40 4.77
CA SER A 62 25.87 -26.75 6.18
C SER A 62 26.06 -25.52 7.07
N LEU A 63 25.24 -25.46 8.12
CA LEU A 63 25.27 -24.45 9.18
C LEU A 63 25.86 -25.02 10.49
N ALA A 64 26.67 -26.09 10.42
CA ALA A 64 27.41 -26.58 11.59
C ALA A 64 28.30 -25.48 12.22
N GLN A 65 28.73 -24.51 11.39
CA GLN A 65 29.39 -23.26 11.79
C GLN A 65 28.69 -22.10 11.05
N PRO A 66 27.61 -21.52 11.62
CA PRO A 66 26.78 -20.51 10.93
C PRO A 66 27.53 -19.24 10.54
N GLU A 67 28.62 -18.90 11.23
CA GLU A 67 29.50 -17.77 10.94
C GLU A 67 30.37 -18.00 9.69
N THR A 68 30.59 -19.25 9.30
CA THR A 68 31.35 -19.65 8.11
C THR A 68 30.66 -20.84 7.44
N PRO A 69 29.47 -20.63 6.86
CA PRO A 69 28.68 -21.71 6.28
C PRO A 69 29.42 -22.30 5.07
N THR A 70 29.29 -23.62 4.87
CA THR A 70 30.03 -24.34 3.80
C THR A 70 29.11 -25.15 2.92
N GLU A 71 29.20 -24.96 1.60
CA GLU A 71 28.52 -25.81 0.62
C GLU A 71 29.06 -27.24 0.72
N LYS A 72 28.17 -28.21 0.94
CA LYS A 72 28.49 -29.64 1.00
C LYS A 72 28.17 -30.37 -0.29
N ALA A 73 27.15 -29.90 -1.01
CA ALA A 73 26.76 -30.50 -2.28
C ALA A 73 26.09 -29.46 -3.19
N PHE A 74 26.20 -29.70 -4.51
CA PHE A 74 25.46 -28.99 -5.53
C PHE A 74 24.78 -30.00 -6.46
N ILE A 75 23.47 -29.87 -6.62
CA ILE A 75 22.65 -30.74 -7.46
C ILE A 75 22.32 -29.98 -8.75
N PRO A 76 22.87 -30.38 -9.91
CA PRO A 76 22.61 -29.68 -11.15
C PRO A 76 21.16 -29.87 -11.62
N GLY A 77 20.57 -28.79 -12.13
CA GLY A 77 19.23 -28.77 -12.70
C GLY A 77 19.15 -27.96 -13.98
N LEU A 78 18.03 -28.06 -14.69
CA LEU A 78 17.77 -27.27 -15.90
C LEU A 78 17.79 -25.77 -15.57
N PRO A 79 18.46 -24.90 -16.36
CA PRO A 79 18.48 -23.48 -16.08
C PRO A 79 17.07 -22.90 -15.90
N SER A 80 16.80 -22.28 -14.76
CA SER A 80 15.50 -21.68 -14.42
C SER A 80 15.71 -20.42 -13.61
N THR A 81 14.90 -19.39 -13.82
CA THR A 81 14.84 -18.22 -12.93
C THR A 81 13.85 -18.40 -11.78
N TRP A 82 13.24 -19.59 -11.67
CA TRP A 82 12.35 -19.99 -10.58
C TRP A 82 12.66 -21.41 -10.09
N ARG A 83 12.79 -21.55 -8.78
CA ARG A 83 12.78 -22.83 -8.07
C ARG A 83 12.18 -22.60 -6.70
N ASP A 84 11.38 -23.55 -6.27
CA ASP A 84 10.88 -23.63 -4.90
C ASP A 84 11.27 -25.01 -4.32
N LEU A 85 11.55 -25.05 -3.01
CA LEU A 85 12.03 -26.25 -2.33
C LEU A 85 11.31 -26.42 -1.00
N LYS A 86 10.91 -27.65 -0.68
CA LYS A 86 10.38 -28.03 0.64
C LYS A 86 10.93 -29.38 1.06
N THR A 87 10.94 -29.63 2.37
CA THR A 87 11.47 -30.85 2.96
C THR A 87 10.39 -31.69 3.62
N TRP A 88 10.55 -33.01 3.54
CA TRP A 88 9.78 -33.97 4.32
C TRP A 88 10.72 -35.07 4.81
N LYS A 89 10.97 -35.11 6.12
CA LYS A 89 12.00 -35.95 6.73
C LYS A 89 13.35 -35.73 6.02
N ASP A 90 13.99 -36.79 5.56
CA ASP A 90 15.29 -36.76 4.89
C ASP A 90 15.22 -36.51 3.37
N TYR A 91 14.11 -35.98 2.87
CA TYR A 91 13.94 -35.70 1.45
C TYR A 91 13.63 -34.24 1.21
N ALA A 92 14.28 -33.66 0.19
CA ALA A 92 13.90 -32.38 -0.39
C ALA A 92 13.19 -32.62 -1.73
N TYR A 93 12.16 -31.82 -1.98
CA TYR A 93 11.37 -31.80 -3.20
C TYR A 93 11.51 -30.42 -3.81
N VAL A 94 11.75 -30.36 -5.12
CA VAL A 94 12.15 -29.12 -5.78
C VAL A 94 11.39 -28.97 -7.10
N THR A 95 10.62 -27.90 -7.21
CA THR A 95 9.92 -27.52 -8.45
C THR A 95 10.74 -26.54 -9.28
N ASN A 96 10.37 -26.40 -10.54
CA ASN A 96 10.86 -25.34 -11.42
C ASN A 96 9.91 -25.16 -12.61
N GLU A 97 10.05 -24.03 -13.30
CA GLU A 97 9.20 -23.65 -14.43
C GLU A 97 9.74 -24.03 -15.81
N THR A 98 10.86 -24.75 -15.90
CA THR A 98 11.51 -25.06 -17.20
C THR A 98 11.45 -26.52 -17.63
N GLY A 99 11.36 -27.47 -16.69
CA GLY A 99 11.08 -28.88 -17.00
C GLY A 99 11.58 -29.87 -15.95
N GLY A 100 11.46 -31.16 -16.26
CA GLY A 100 11.97 -32.25 -15.42
C GLY A 100 11.04 -32.65 -14.27
N GLY A 101 9.81 -32.13 -14.21
CA GLY A 101 8.85 -32.47 -13.17
C GLY A 101 9.35 -32.07 -11.78
N LEU A 102 9.26 -32.99 -10.81
CA LEU A 102 9.68 -32.76 -9.44
C LEU A 102 11.05 -33.39 -9.18
N LEU A 103 12.05 -32.59 -8.84
CA LEU A 103 13.35 -33.10 -8.41
C LEU A 103 13.24 -33.58 -6.95
N VAL A 104 13.58 -34.84 -6.72
CA VAL A 104 13.57 -35.49 -5.40
C VAL A 104 15.01 -35.78 -4.98
N ILE A 105 15.43 -35.23 -3.84
CA ILE A 105 16.79 -35.30 -3.31
C ILE A 105 16.76 -36.01 -1.96
N HIS A 106 17.57 -37.04 -1.79
CA HIS A 106 17.75 -37.73 -0.51
C HIS A 106 18.92 -37.11 0.27
N LEU A 107 18.64 -36.60 1.46
CA LEU A 107 19.54 -35.76 2.27
C LEU A 107 20.29 -36.55 3.35
N ALA A 108 19.76 -37.69 3.83
CA ALA A 108 20.33 -38.44 4.96
C ALA A 108 21.76 -38.96 4.75
N THR A 109 22.24 -39.02 3.50
CA THR A 109 23.60 -39.46 3.18
C THR A 109 24.63 -38.33 3.20
N LEU A 110 24.23 -37.09 3.49
CA LEU A 110 25.13 -35.98 3.68
C LEU A 110 25.98 -36.15 4.96
N PRO A 111 27.22 -35.63 4.98
CA PRO A 111 27.90 -34.93 3.89
C PRO A 111 28.60 -35.87 2.90
N ASP A 112 28.55 -37.19 3.10
CA ASP A 112 29.37 -38.16 2.37
C ASP A 112 28.96 -38.35 0.91
N SER A 113 27.65 -38.36 0.63
CA SER A 113 27.11 -38.50 -0.72
C SER A 113 25.70 -37.92 -0.83
N ILE A 114 25.23 -37.73 -2.05
CA ILE A 114 23.87 -37.29 -2.34
C ILE A 114 23.31 -38.06 -3.52
N THR A 115 22.05 -38.49 -3.40
CA THR A 115 21.33 -39.17 -4.47
C THR A 115 20.05 -38.39 -4.78
N TYR A 116 19.74 -38.25 -6.06
CA TYR A 116 18.56 -37.54 -6.51
C TYR A 116 18.02 -38.15 -7.80
N PHE A 117 16.74 -37.90 -8.08
CA PHE A 117 16.09 -38.27 -9.35
C PHE A 117 14.97 -37.28 -9.67
N TYR A 118 14.52 -37.31 -10.92
CA TYR A 118 13.38 -36.51 -11.38
C TYR A 118 12.12 -37.38 -11.44
N TRP A 119 11.07 -36.95 -10.76
CA TRP A 119 9.75 -37.58 -10.76
C TRP A 119 8.85 -36.88 -11.78
N GLU A 120 8.63 -37.56 -12.90
CA GLU A 120 7.92 -37.05 -14.08
C GLU A 120 6.77 -38.01 -14.46
N PRO A 121 5.68 -38.09 -13.67
CA PRO A 121 4.57 -38.99 -13.96
C PRO A 121 3.71 -38.51 -15.12
N VAL A 122 3.12 -39.45 -15.86
CA VAL A 122 1.91 -39.21 -16.66
C VAL A 122 0.70 -39.41 -15.76
N ILE A 123 0.00 -38.33 -15.44
CA ILE A 123 -1.20 -38.37 -14.61
C ILE A 123 -2.41 -38.62 -15.52
N GLU A 124 -3.20 -39.63 -15.16
CA GLU A 124 -4.40 -39.99 -15.92
C GLU A 124 -5.35 -38.79 -16.07
N ASN A 125 -5.81 -38.53 -17.30
CA ASN A 125 -6.70 -37.41 -17.66
C ASN A 125 -6.12 -35.99 -17.45
N LEU A 126 -4.85 -35.85 -17.07
CA LEU A 126 -4.17 -34.56 -16.93
C LEU A 126 -2.95 -34.41 -17.85
N GLY A 127 -2.25 -35.51 -18.13
CA GLY A 127 -1.06 -35.53 -18.98
C GLY A 127 0.26 -35.62 -18.20
N GLN A 128 1.37 -35.35 -18.89
CA GLN A 128 2.72 -35.39 -18.33
C GLN A 128 2.93 -34.20 -17.39
N LEU A 129 3.29 -34.47 -16.12
CA LEU A 129 3.80 -33.44 -15.23
C LEU A 129 5.23 -33.08 -15.64
N SER A 130 5.48 -31.79 -15.89
CA SER A 130 6.77 -31.29 -16.40
C SER A 130 7.26 -30.04 -15.67
N THR A 131 6.38 -29.10 -15.34
CA THR A 131 6.74 -27.86 -14.64
C THR A 131 5.71 -27.57 -13.56
N CYS A 132 6.16 -26.94 -12.48
CA CYS A 132 5.32 -26.38 -11.41
C CYS A 132 6.02 -25.14 -10.83
N HIS A 133 5.23 -24.17 -10.39
CA HIS A 133 5.72 -22.92 -9.85
C HIS A 133 6.20 -23.11 -8.40
N ASN A 134 5.32 -23.58 -7.53
CA ASN A 134 5.56 -23.71 -6.09
C ASN A 134 5.23 -25.13 -5.58
N LEU A 135 5.66 -25.43 -4.36
CA LEU A 135 5.18 -26.56 -3.58
C LEU A 135 5.10 -26.26 -2.08
N TYR A 136 4.19 -26.94 -1.40
CA TYR A 136 4.10 -26.98 0.05
C TYR A 136 3.91 -28.41 0.55
N ILE A 137 4.37 -28.73 1.75
CA ILE A 137 4.17 -30.06 2.36
C ILE A 137 3.60 -29.86 3.76
N ASP A 138 2.41 -30.40 4.00
CA ASP A 138 1.75 -30.28 5.30
C ASP A 138 2.29 -31.26 6.36
N GLU A 139 1.78 -31.14 7.58
CA GLU A 139 2.17 -31.96 8.74
C GLU A 139 1.88 -33.47 8.57
N ASN A 140 1.11 -33.86 7.55
CA ASN A 140 0.76 -35.24 7.23
C ASN A 140 1.57 -35.81 6.06
N GLY A 141 2.48 -35.02 5.48
CA GLY A 141 3.29 -35.40 4.32
C GLY A 141 2.47 -35.49 3.03
N LEU A 142 1.42 -34.68 2.94
CA LEU A 142 0.74 -34.38 1.69
C LEU A 142 1.44 -33.17 1.05
N CYS A 143 2.00 -33.39 -0.13
CA CYS A 143 2.68 -32.39 -0.93
C CYS A 143 1.68 -31.79 -1.94
N TYR A 144 1.64 -30.47 -1.99
CA TYR A 144 0.77 -29.65 -2.82
C TYR A 144 1.65 -28.98 -3.86
N LEU A 145 1.52 -29.34 -5.14
CA LEU A 145 2.24 -28.66 -6.23
C LEU A 145 1.33 -27.62 -6.87
N ALA A 146 1.76 -26.36 -6.89
CA ALA A 146 1.03 -25.22 -7.43
C ALA A 146 1.62 -24.77 -8.78
N GLY A 147 0.79 -24.14 -9.61
CA GLY A 147 1.21 -23.53 -10.88
C GLY A 147 1.72 -24.53 -11.90
N CYS A 148 1.26 -25.77 -11.86
CA CYS A 148 1.75 -26.82 -12.74
C CYS A 148 1.26 -26.69 -14.19
N ASN A 149 2.00 -27.26 -15.15
CA ASN A 149 1.58 -27.31 -16.56
C ASN A 149 0.30 -28.15 -16.81
N VAL A 150 -0.18 -28.86 -15.79
CA VAL A 150 -1.40 -29.67 -15.80
C VAL A 150 -2.46 -29.00 -14.92
N ASN A 151 -3.72 -29.47 -15.02
CA ASN A 151 -4.84 -28.96 -14.21
C ASN A 151 -5.05 -27.43 -14.27
N ALA A 152 -4.71 -26.81 -15.41
CA ALA A 152 -4.78 -25.36 -15.60
C ALA A 152 -4.00 -24.54 -14.56
N GLY A 153 -2.92 -25.10 -13.99
CA GLY A 153 -2.15 -24.46 -12.93
C GLY A 153 -2.72 -24.65 -11.52
N GLY A 154 -3.86 -25.33 -11.38
CA GLY A 154 -4.42 -25.65 -10.07
C GLY A 154 -3.66 -26.75 -9.35
N VAL A 155 -3.81 -26.77 -8.03
CA VAL A 155 -2.98 -27.58 -7.13
C VAL A 155 -3.11 -29.09 -7.40
N ILE A 156 -1.97 -29.78 -7.50
CA ILE A 156 -1.85 -31.24 -7.57
C ILE A 156 -1.46 -31.78 -6.20
N LEU A 157 -2.14 -32.82 -5.72
CA LEU A 157 -1.91 -33.44 -4.41
C LEU A 157 -1.11 -34.73 -4.56
N ILE A 158 -0.03 -34.85 -3.81
CA ILE A 158 0.92 -35.96 -3.85
C ILE A 158 1.21 -36.46 -2.44
N ASP A 159 1.11 -37.76 -2.22
CA ASP A 159 1.57 -38.40 -0.98
C ASP A 159 3.08 -38.62 -1.02
N VAL A 160 3.78 -38.00 -0.07
CA VAL A 160 5.22 -38.21 0.20
C VAL A 160 5.45 -38.83 1.59
N ALA A 161 4.40 -39.06 2.36
CA ALA A 161 4.49 -39.69 3.69
C ALA A 161 4.72 -41.20 3.60
N SER A 162 3.99 -41.87 2.71
CA SER A 162 4.00 -43.33 2.59
C SER A 162 5.34 -43.88 2.12
N ASN A 163 5.94 -43.23 1.13
CA ASN A 163 7.28 -43.52 0.62
C ASN A 163 7.91 -42.21 0.13
N PRO A 164 8.69 -41.50 0.96
CA PRO A 164 9.28 -40.21 0.58
C PRO A 164 10.13 -40.27 -0.71
N GLY A 165 10.80 -41.40 -0.96
CA GLY A 165 11.58 -41.61 -2.17
C GLY A 165 10.78 -42.00 -3.41
N GLU A 166 9.45 -42.13 -3.32
CA GLU A 166 8.57 -42.46 -4.45
C GLU A 166 7.24 -41.71 -4.32
N PRO A 167 7.21 -40.43 -4.72
CA PRO A 167 6.00 -39.60 -4.60
C PRO A 167 4.83 -40.22 -5.39
N LYS A 168 3.62 -40.10 -4.83
CA LYS A 168 2.41 -40.69 -5.43
C LYS A 168 1.30 -39.66 -5.60
N TYR A 169 0.84 -39.47 -6.83
CA TYR A 169 -0.38 -38.67 -7.09
C TYR A 169 -1.59 -39.25 -6.35
N VAL A 170 -2.31 -38.40 -5.61
CA VAL A 170 -3.50 -38.79 -4.82
C VAL A 170 -4.74 -37.93 -5.09
N GLY A 171 -4.60 -36.82 -5.81
CA GLY A 171 -5.73 -35.95 -6.12
C GLY A 171 -5.33 -34.61 -6.71
N LYS A 172 -6.32 -33.73 -6.88
CA LYS A 172 -6.14 -32.37 -7.37
C LYS A 172 -7.22 -31.45 -6.81
N ALA A 173 -6.89 -30.19 -6.60
CA ALA A 173 -7.85 -29.14 -6.30
C ALA A 173 -8.55 -28.66 -7.60
N ARG A 174 -9.34 -27.59 -7.48
CA ARG A 174 -9.99 -26.92 -8.63
C ARG A 174 -8.98 -26.60 -9.72
N ALA A 175 -9.44 -26.61 -10.97
CA ALA A 175 -8.63 -26.26 -12.14
C ALA A 175 -8.56 -24.74 -12.30
N GLU A 176 -7.88 -24.09 -11.37
CA GLU A 176 -7.72 -22.64 -11.26
C GLU A 176 -6.28 -22.34 -10.86
N TYR A 177 -5.63 -21.40 -11.54
CA TYR A 177 -4.20 -21.18 -11.36
C TYR A 177 -3.89 -20.78 -9.92
N SER A 178 -3.10 -21.61 -9.25
CA SER A 178 -2.57 -21.38 -7.91
C SER A 178 -1.10 -21.04 -8.06
N HIS A 179 -0.70 -19.87 -7.58
CA HIS A 179 0.69 -19.43 -7.59
C HIS A 179 1.47 -20.07 -6.45
N ASP A 180 0.87 -20.09 -5.27
CA ASP A 180 1.45 -20.62 -4.04
C ASP A 180 0.37 -21.37 -3.24
N ALA A 181 0.80 -22.24 -2.33
CA ALA A 181 -0.06 -23.06 -1.50
C ALA A 181 0.48 -23.11 -0.07
N TYR A 182 -0.43 -23.04 0.91
CA TYR A 182 -0.16 -23.40 2.29
C TYR A 182 -1.25 -24.37 2.74
N ALA A 183 -0.91 -25.36 3.57
CA ALA A 183 -1.92 -26.28 4.08
C ALA A 183 -1.66 -26.68 5.52
N ARG A 184 -2.74 -26.77 6.30
CA ARG A 184 -2.71 -27.28 7.67
C ARG A 184 -4.07 -27.84 8.05
N ASN A 185 -4.10 -28.91 8.83
CA ASN A 185 -5.34 -29.53 9.32
C ASN A 185 -6.32 -29.92 8.18
N ASN A 186 -5.79 -30.42 7.05
CA ASN A 186 -6.54 -30.73 5.82
C ASN A 186 -7.24 -29.53 5.15
N LEU A 187 -6.88 -28.30 5.50
CA LEU A 187 -7.30 -27.11 4.77
C LEU A 187 -6.15 -26.62 3.90
N LEU A 188 -6.41 -26.50 2.61
CA LEU A 188 -5.53 -25.88 1.63
C LEU A 188 -5.93 -24.42 1.45
N TYR A 189 -4.99 -23.53 1.72
CA TYR A 189 -5.01 -22.10 1.43
C TYR A 189 -4.21 -21.86 0.14
N SER A 190 -4.90 -21.62 -0.97
CA SER A 190 -4.29 -21.40 -2.28
C SER A 190 -4.24 -19.91 -2.60
N SER A 191 -3.12 -19.44 -3.14
CA SER A 191 -2.93 -18.06 -3.58
C SER A 191 -3.17 -17.95 -5.07
N GLU A 192 -4.30 -17.37 -5.48
CA GLU A 192 -4.72 -17.27 -6.87
C GLU A 192 -4.26 -15.93 -7.45
N VAL A 193 -2.96 -15.79 -7.74
CA VAL A 193 -2.33 -14.51 -8.13
C VAL A 193 -3.05 -13.77 -9.27
N TYR A 194 -3.60 -14.50 -10.24
CA TYR A 194 -4.36 -13.92 -11.35
C TYR A 194 -5.84 -13.72 -11.04
N GLY A 195 -6.37 -14.46 -10.05
CA GLY A 195 -7.72 -14.27 -9.52
C GLY A 195 -7.80 -13.12 -8.51
N GLY A 196 -6.66 -12.73 -7.94
CA GLY A 196 -6.55 -11.66 -6.95
C GLY A 196 -7.20 -12.01 -5.61
N ALA A 197 -7.19 -13.28 -5.25
CA ALA A 197 -7.76 -13.80 -4.02
C ALA A 197 -6.91 -14.94 -3.43
N PHE A 198 -7.07 -15.19 -2.13
CA PHE A 198 -6.77 -16.52 -1.58
C PHE A 198 -8.07 -17.34 -1.50
N SER A 199 -7.95 -18.65 -1.64
CA SER A 199 -9.06 -19.59 -1.50
C SER A 199 -8.78 -20.69 -0.50
N ILE A 200 -9.85 -21.19 0.14
CA ILE A 200 -9.80 -22.23 1.16
C ILE A 200 -10.52 -23.46 0.62
N THR A 201 -9.84 -24.60 0.65
CA THR A 201 -10.37 -25.89 0.19
C THR A 201 -10.11 -26.98 1.22
N ASP A 202 -11.16 -27.72 1.62
CA ASP A 202 -11.02 -28.93 2.42
C ASP A 202 -10.52 -30.09 1.55
N VAL A 203 -9.35 -30.61 1.89
CA VAL A 203 -8.67 -31.71 1.19
C VAL A 203 -8.73 -33.04 1.95
N THR A 204 -9.56 -33.15 3.00
CA THR A 204 -9.77 -34.40 3.76
C THR A 204 -10.09 -35.57 2.83
N ASN A 205 -10.99 -35.34 1.87
CA ASN A 205 -11.20 -36.27 0.76
C ASN A 205 -10.33 -35.86 -0.43
N ARG A 206 -9.07 -36.32 -0.45
CA ARG A 206 -8.07 -35.99 -1.48
C ARG A 206 -8.55 -36.24 -2.91
N ALA A 207 -9.41 -37.24 -3.11
CA ALA A 207 -9.95 -37.57 -4.44
C ALA A 207 -11.03 -36.58 -4.90
N ASN A 208 -11.72 -35.92 -3.97
CA ASN A 208 -12.74 -34.90 -4.25
C ASN A 208 -12.66 -33.76 -3.21
N PRO A 209 -11.64 -32.88 -3.30
CA PRO A 209 -11.55 -31.73 -2.42
C PRO A 209 -12.77 -30.80 -2.54
N THR A 210 -13.16 -30.18 -1.43
CA THR A 210 -14.35 -29.32 -1.34
C THR A 210 -13.94 -27.87 -1.15
N PHE A 211 -14.29 -27.01 -2.11
CA PHE A 211 -14.09 -25.57 -1.97
C PHE A 211 -14.98 -25.00 -0.86
N LEU A 212 -14.43 -24.14 -0.02
CA LEU A 212 -15.12 -23.55 1.12
C LEU A 212 -15.38 -22.06 0.92
N ALA A 213 -14.31 -21.28 0.70
CA ALA A 213 -14.40 -19.83 0.57
C ALA A 213 -13.26 -19.26 -0.28
N ALA A 214 -13.41 -17.99 -0.67
CA ALA A 214 -12.35 -17.19 -1.26
C ALA A 214 -12.52 -15.73 -0.84
N GLN A 215 -11.41 -15.00 -0.73
CA GLN A 215 -11.38 -13.59 -0.31
C GLN A 215 -10.38 -12.82 -1.17
N SER A 216 -10.85 -11.72 -1.77
CA SER A 216 -9.97 -10.82 -2.54
C SER A 216 -9.03 -10.04 -1.63
N THR A 217 -7.80 -9.85 -2.09
CA THR A 217 -6.73 -9.10 -1.41
C THR A 217 -6.61 -7.67 -1.95
N PRO A 218 -5.90 -6.74 -1.25
CA PRO A 218 -6.05 -5.31 -1.48
C PRO A 218 -5.61 -4.83 -2.87
N PHE A 219 -4.65 -5.50 -3.51
CA PHE A 219 -4.12 -5.19 -4.83
C PHE A 219 -4.52 -6.23 -5.90
N ALA A 220 -5.39 -7.18 -5.53
CA ALA A 220 -5.87 -8.26 -6.40
C ALA A 220 -4.73 -8.98 -7.14
N PHE A 221 -3.68 -9.35 -6.39
CA PHE A 221 -2.52 -10.06 -6.92
C PHE A 221 -1.90 -11.00 -5.88
N THR A 222 -2.76 -11.83 -5.27
CA THR A 222 -2.42 -12.65 -4.10
C THR A 222 -1.29 -13.61 -4.43
N HIS A 223 -0.12 -13.33 -3.88
CA HIS A 223 1.09 -14.06 -4.17
C HIS A 223 1.27 -15.26 -3.23
N ASN A 224 1.04 -15.04 -1.93
CA ASN A 224 1.20 -16.02 -0.87
C ASN A 224 0.17 -15.82 0.24
N ALA A 225 -0.18 -16.90 0.93
CA ALA A 225 -1.06 -16.92 2.10
C ALA A 225 -0.49 -17.87 3.16
N TRP A 226 -0.53 -17.47 4.44
CA TRP A 226 -0.05 -18.28 5.55
C TRP A 226 -0.93 -18.11 6.79
N LEU A 227 -1.26 -19.22 7.47
CA LEU A 227 -2.21 -19.25 8.58
C LEU A 227 -1.51 -19.03 9.93
N SER A 228 -2.12 -18.23 10.81
CA SER A 228 -1.75 -18.07 12.22
C SER A 228 -1.77 -19.40 12.97
N ASP A 229 -1.00 -19.57 14.04
CA ASP A 229 -0.93 -20.85 14.76
C ASP A 229 -2.27 -21.30 15.39
N ASP A 230 -3.11 -20.36 15.79
CA ASP A 230 -4.46 -20.64 16.31
C ASP A 230 -5.49 -21.00 15.22
N GLY A 231 -5.14 -20.80 13.94
CA GLY A 231 -5.98 -21.14 12.79
C GLY A 231 -7.07 -20.12 12.45
N ASN A 232 -7.08 -18.96 13.11
CA ASN A 232 -8.15 -17.97 12.94
C ASN A 232 -7.79 -16.85 11.97
N VAL A 233 -6.51 -16.63 11.66
CA VAL A 233 -6.08 -15.49 10.83
C VAL A 233 -5.18 -15.94 9.70
N VAL A 234 -5.50 -15.53 8.47
CA VAL A 234 -4.61 -15.70 7.31
C VAL A 234 -3.89 -14.38 7.04
N PHE A 235 -2.58 -14.46 6.82
CA PHE A 235 -1.76 -13.35 6.36
C PHE A 235 -1.43 -13.54 4.89
N THR A 236 -1.55 -12.48 4.10
CA THR A 236 -1.29 -12.54 2.65
C THR A 236 -0.37 -11.43 2.19
N THR A 237 0.29 -11.67 1.07
CA THR A 237 1.01 -10.66 0.30
C THR A 237 0.41 -10.54 -1.08
N ASP A 238 0.42 -9.32 -1.63
CA ASP A 238 0.25 -9.10 -3.06
C ASP A 238 1.61 -8.68 -3.64
N GLU A 239 2.13 -9.38 -4.63
CA GLU A 239 3.48 -9.12 -5.17
C GLU A 239 3.47 -7.95 -6.16
N ARG A 240 3.13 -6.76 -5.64
CA ARG A 240 3.07 -5.50 -6.38
C ARG A 240 3.70 -4.36 -5.60
N ALA A 241 4.13 -3.33 -6.32
CA ALA A 241 4.69 -2.12 -5.73
C ALA A 241 3.69 -1.49 -4.74
N ASN A 242 4.18 -1.19 -3.52
CA ASN A 242 3.42 -0.63 -2.39
C ASN A 242 2.32 -1.53 -1.82
N ALA A 243 2.26 -2.81 -2.20
CA ALA A 243 1.31 -3.73 -1.60
C ALA A 243 1.64 -3.98 -0.11
N PRO A 244 0.62 -4.19 0.73
CA PRO A 244 0.82 -4.50 2.13
C PRO A 244 1.04 -6.00 2.37
N VAL A 245 1.49 -6.35 3.57
CA VAL A 245 1.10 -7.60 4.21
C VAL A 245 -0.25 -7.36 4.88
N ALA A 246 -1.27 -8.15 4.55
CA ALA A 246 -2.64 -7.99 5.05
C ALA A 246 -3.05 -9.17 5.92
N ALA A 247 -3.88 -8.92 6.94
CA ALA A 247 -4.41 -9.93 7.86
C ALA A 247 -5.93 -10.08 7.70
N TYR A 248 -6.41 -11.33 7.68
CA TYR A 248 -7.82 -11.68 7.50
C TYR A 248 -8.29 -12.66 8.58
N ASP A 249 -9.36 -12.34 9.29
CA ASP A 249 -10.08 -13.29 10.15
C ASP A 249 -10.80 -14.30 9.27
N VAL A 250 -10.45 -15.58 9.42
CA VAL A 250 -11.02 -16.74 8.72
C VAL A 250 -11.69 -17.73 9.68
N SER A 251 -11.99 -17.32 10.92
CA SER A 251 -12.71 -18.15 11.89
C SER A 251 -14.14 -18.50 11.44
N ASP A 252 -14.71 -17.68 10.55
CA ASP A 252 -15.98 -17.93 9.85
C ASP A 252 -15.80 -17.76 8.33
N PHE A 253 -15.84 -18.86 7.58
CA PHE A 253 -15.65 -18.86 6.13
C PHE A 253 -16.78 -18.16 5.36
N ASP A 254 -17.95 -17.99 5.95
CA ASP A 254 -19.06 -17.23 5.34
C ASP A 254 -18.88 -15.71 5.54
N ASN A 255 -17.94 -15.29 6.41
CA ASN A 255 -17.73 -13.90 6.80
C ASN A 255 -16.25 -13.60 7.07
N ILE A 256 -15.40 -13.77 6.06
CA ILE A 256 -14.00 -13.37 6.13
C ILE A 256 -13.90 -11.85 6.22
N GLN A 257 -13.11 -11.33 7.17
CA GLN A 257 -12.95 -9.90 7.39
C GLN A 257 -11.48 -9.52 7.40
N GLU A 258 -11.13 -8.45 6.67
CA GLU A 258 -9.80 -7.84 6.78
C GLU A 258 -9.68 -7.15 8.15
N LEU A 259 -8.59 -7.44 8.86
CA LEU A 259 -8.31 -6.94 10.20
C LEU A 259 -7.39 -5.71 10.15
N ASP A 260 -6.29 -5.83 9.41
CA ASP A 260 -5.26 -4.81 9.32
C ASP A 260 -4.33 -5.01 8.10
N GLN A 261 -3.56 -3.98 7.81
CA GLN A 261 -2.52 -3.97 6.78
C GLN A 261 -1.26 -3.31 7.31
N ILE A 262 -0.09 -3.84 6.95
CA ILE A 262 1.19 -3.22 7.27
C ILE A 262 2.11 -3.12 6.06
N ARG A 263 2.86 -2.03 6.01
CA ARG A 263 3.94 -1.77 5.03
C ARG A 263 5.21 -1.41 5.79
N PRO A 264 6.39 -1.67 5.24
CA PRO A 264 7.63 -1.33 5.93
C PRO A 264 7.73 0.18 6.17
N SER A 265 7.98 0.57 7.41
CA SER A 265 7.75 1.96 7.86
C SER A 265 8.68 2.98 7.19
N ASN A 266 9.88 2.54 6.82
CA ASN A 266 10.92 3.39 6.23
C ASN A 266 10.75 3.64 4.71
N THR A 267 9.95 2.82 4.05
CA THR A 267 9.84 2.75 2.58
C THR A 267 8.41 2.84 2.07
N VAL A 268 7.46 3.24 2.94
CA VAL A 268 6.07 3.51 2.57
C VAL A 268 6.00 4.46 1.37
N GLY A 269 5.28 4.05 0.33
CA GLY A 269 5.07 4.84 -0.89
C GLY A 269 6.25 4.84 -1.88
N GLN A 270 7.36 4.16 -1.58
CA GLN A 270 8.54 4.14 -2.46
C GLN A 270 8.46 3.06 -3.56
N GLY A 271 7.47 2.17 -3.52
CA GLY A 271 7.27 1.11 -4.52
C GLY A 271 7.96 -0.20 -4.22
N VAL A 272 8.34 -0.46 -2.96
CA VAL A 272 8.85 -1.75 -2.49
C VAL A 272 7.77 -2.84 -2.60
N ILE A 273 8.18 -4.11 -2.69
CA ILE A 273 7.30 -5.23 -3.02
C ILE A 273 7.47 -6.35 -1.98
N PRO A 274 6.40 -6.78 -1.28
CA PRO A 274 6.44 -8.00 -0.47
C PRO A 274 6.43 -9.24 -1.37
N HIS A 275 7.14 -10.29 -0.97
CA HIS A 275 7.13 -11.60 -1.64
C HIS A 275 6.39 -12.65 -0.79
N ASN A 276 7.08 -13.49 0.00
CA ASN A 276 6.42 -14.49 0.85
C ASN A 276 6.37 -14.03 2.31
N VAL A 277 5.23 -14.22 2.96
CA VAL A 277 5.08 -14.06 4.42
C VAL A 277 5.01 -15.43 5.08
N HIS A 278 5.79 -15.61 6.14
CA HIS A 278 5.78 -16.81 6.96
C HIS A 278 5.40 -16.45 8.39
N VAL A 279 4.49 -17.24 8.99
CA VAL A 279 4.15 -17.12 10.42
C VAL A 279 5.06 -18.03 11.23
N LEU A 280 5.71 -17.48 12.25
CA LEU A 280 6.41 -18.21 13.31
C LEU A 280 5.92 -17.68 14.66
N ASP A 281 5.20 -18.51 15.42
CA ASP A 281 4.42 -18.08 16.58
C ASP A 281 3.45 -16.95 16.18
N ASP A 282 3.66 -15.76 16.74
CA ASP A 282 2.88 -14.56 16.46
C ASP A 282 3.71 -13.54 15.64
N TYR A 283 4.82 -13.95 15.04
CA TYR A 283 5.65 -13.08 14.19
C TYR A 283 5.43 -13.40 12.72
N LEU A 284 5.37 -12.35 11.90
CA LEU A 284 5.40 -12.46 10.45
C LEU A 284 6.83 -12.17 9.98
N ILE A 285 7.45 -13.14 9.30
CA ILE A 285 8.75 -12.99 8.67
C ILE A 285 8.50 -12.94 7.16
N THR A 286 8.75 -11.79 6.57
CA THR A 286 8.44 -11.53 5.16
C THR A 286 9.73 -11.31 4.38
N SER A 287 9.94 -12.05 3.29
CA SER A 287 10.91 -11.64 2.26
C SER A 287 10.30 -10.51 1.45
N HIS A 288 11.04 -9.41 1.32
CA HIS A 288 10.51 -8.13 0.85
C HIS A 288 11.42 -7.49 -0.21
N TYR A 289 11.96 -8.30 -1.12
CA TYR A 289 12.82 -7.87 -2.21
C TYR A 289 13.86 -6.83 -1.75
N THR A 290 13.71 -5.58 -2.17
CA THR A 290 14.68 -4.51 -1.92
C THR A 290 14.75 -4.08 -0.45
N ASP A 291 13.76 -4.42 0.37
CA ASP A 291 13.79 -4.20 1.83
C ASP A 291 14.38 -5.39 2.61
N GLY A 292 14.80 -6.44 1.92
CA GLY A 292 15.41 -7.62 2.54
C GLY A 292 14.36 -8.42 3.32
N VAL A 293 14.60 -8.64 4.62
CA VAL A 293 13.71 -9.38 5.51
C VAL A 293 13.03 -8.42 6.48
N VAL A 294 11.70 -8.45 6.54
CA VAL A 294 10.90 -7.63 7.47
C VAL A 294 10.23 -8.54 8.51
N ILE A 295 10.25 -8.12 9.77
CA ILE A 295 9.68 -8.82 10.92
C ILE A 295 8.59 -7.96 11.56
N VAL A 296 7.37 -8.50 11.62
CA VAL A 296 6.18 -7.84 12.18
C VAL A 296 5.69 -8.66 13.38
N ASP A 297 5.30 -7.99 14.46
CA ASP A 297 4.57 -8.59 15.58
C ASP A 297 3.07 -8.58 15.28
N ALA A 298 2.51 -9.79 15.12
CA ALA A 298 1.12 -10.05 14.80
C ALA A 298 0.35 -10.72 15.96
N ALA A 299 0.86 -10.67 17.21
CA ALA A 299 0.11 -11.11 18.40
C ALA A 299 -1.23 -10.38 18.56
N ARG A 300 -1.38 -9.23 17.89
CA ARG A 300 -2.65 -8.52 17.69
C ARG A 300 -2.86 -8.35 16.18
N PRO A 301 -3.55 -9.29 15.52
CA PRO A 301 -3.66 -9.31 14.06
C PRO A 301 -4.50 -8.15 13.49
N ASP A 302 -5.20 -7.40 14.35
CA ASP A 302 -5.91 -6.16 14.02
C ASP A 302 -5.13 -4.88 14.43
N ASN A 303 -3.85 -5.02 14.76
CA ASN A 303 -2.88 -3.96 15.07
C ASN A 303 -1.44 -4.47 14.84
N LEU A 304 -1.05 -4.63 13.58
CA LEU A 304 0.25 -5.13 13.16
C LEU A 304 1.33 -4.07 13.34
N ILE A 305 2.47 -4.43 13.92
CA ILE A 305 3.58 -3.50 14.18
C ILE A 305 4.90 -4.08 13.68
N GLU A 306 5.63 -3.33 12.86
CA GLU A 306 6.99 -3.67 12.44
C GLU A 306 7.91 -3.62 13.66
N VAL A 307 8.59 -4.73 13.95
CA VAL A 307 9.48 -4.88 15.12
C VAL A 307 10.92 -5.21 14.75
N GLY A 308 11.20 -5.49 13.49
CA GLY A 308 12.56 -5.73 13.03
C GLY A 308 12.66 -5.77 11.52
N TYR A 309 13.87 -5.56 11.01
CA TYR A 309 14.18 -5.78 9.61
C TYR A 309 15.69 -5.96 9.43
N TYR A 310 16.06 -6.67 8.36
CA TYR A 310 17.42 -6.78 7.88
C TYR A 310 17.48 -6.56 6.36
N ASP A 311 18.05 -5.44 5.94
CA ASP A 311 18.25 -5.10 4.52
C ASP A 311 19.37 -5.96 3.90
N THR A 312 19.02 -6.77 2.89
CA THR A 312 19.95 -7.61 2.11
C THR A 312 20.38 -6.95 0.79
N TYR A 313 19.77 -5.83 0.41
CA TYR A 313 19.94 -5.14 -0.86
C TYR A 313 20.34 -3.66 -0.66
N LEU A 314 21.64 -3.45 -0.45
CA LEU A 314 22.18 -2.11 -0.12
C LEU A 314 22.21 -1.10 -1.29
N GLN A 315 21.69 -1.46 -2.47
CA GLN A 315 21.67 -0.56 -3.62
C GLN A 315 20.37 0.25 -3.60
N PHE A 316 20.43 1.50 -4.07
CA PHE A 316 19.23 2.30 -4.21
C PHE A 316 18.35 1.79 -5.36
N GLY A 317 17.11 1.42 -5.08
CA GLY A 317 16.14 1.03 -6.09
C GLY A 317 14.96 0.26 -5.49
N THR A 318 13.92 0.08 -6.29
CA THR A 318 12.76 -0.77 -5.99
C THR A 318 12.54 -1.80 -7.10
N GLY A 319 11.66 -2.78 -6.86
CA GLY A 319 11.33 -3.86 -7.80
C GLY A 319 11.78 -5.22 -7.29
N PHE A 320 11.92 -6.18 -8.21
CA PHE A 320 12.15 -7.60 -7.92
C PHE A 320 13.62 -7.96 -7.67
N ASN A 321 14.42 -7.04 -7.10
CA ASN A 321 15.79 -7.32 -6.68
C ASN A 321 15.84 -7.48 -5.16
N GLY A 322 16.81 -8.21 -4.64
CA GLY A 322 16.99 -8.37 -3.19
C GLY A 322 16.50 -9.72 -2.69
N SER A 323 15.96 -9.76 -1.47
CA SER A 323 15.51 -11.01 -0.82
C SER A 323 14.27 -11.60 -1.51
N TRP A 324 14.47 -12.76 -2.15
CA TRP A 324 13.39 -13.56 -2.74
C TRP A 324 12.71 -14.39 -1.65
N GLY A 325 13.49 -15.18 -0.90
CA GLY A 325 12.95 -16.10 0.10
C GLY A 325 13.55 -15.84 1.48
N ALA A 326 12.76 -16.09 2.52
CA ALA A 326 13.18 -16.04 3.91
C ALA A 326 12.64 -17.27 4.67
N TYR A 327 13.49 -18.09 5.25
CA TYR A 327 13.13 -19.28 6.03
C TYR A 327 13.43 -19.07 7.52
N PRO A 328 12.40 -18.96 8.39
CA PRO A 328 12.58 -18.68 9.81
C PRO A 328 12.53 -19.92 10.73
N PHE A 329 12.32 -21.13 10.20
CA PHE A 329 11.96 -22.31 11.00
C PHE A 329 13.15 -23.18 11.45
N LEU A 330 14.35 -22.61 11.56
CA LEU A 330 15.50 -23.35 12.09
C LEU A 330 15.42 -23.47 13.63
N PRO A 331 15.71 -24.64 14.22
CA PRO A 331 15.81 -24.80 15.67
C PRO A 331 16.76 -23.82 16.38
N SER A 332 17.80 -23.33 15.69
CA SER A 332 18.72 -22.31 16.19
C SER A 332 18.11 -20.93 16.33
N GLY A 333 16.90 -20.71 15.80
CA GLY A 333 16.23 -19.42 15.73
C GLY A 333 16.85 -18.48 14.68
N LEU A 334 17.72 -18.99 13.81
CA LEU A 334 18.29 -18.22 12.70
C LEU A 334 17.29 -18.14 11.53
N ILE A 335 17.31 -17.01 10.85
CA ILE A 335 16.60 -16.80 9.58
C ILE A 335 17.60 -16.99 8.44
N LEU A 336 17.25 -17.82 7.46
CA LEU A 336 17.96 -17.91 6.20
C LEU A 336 17.27 -17.00 5.19
N ALA A 337 18.01 -16.12 4.52
CA ALA A 337 17.46 -15.31 3.44
C ALA A 337 18.26 -15.51 2.16
N SER A 338 17.56 -15.78 1.07
CA SER A 338 18.15 -15.88 -0.26
C SER A 338 17.90 -14.59 -1.01
N ASP A 339 18.97 -13.86 -1.26
CA ASP A 339 18.97 -12.66 -2.09
C ASP A 339 19.41 -13.01 -3.52
N ILE A 340 18.62 -12.58 -4.50
CA ILE A 340 18.81 -12.88 -5.93
C ILE A 340 20.22 -12.53 -6.40
N GLY A 341 20.76 -11.40 -5.95
CA GLY A 341 22.04 -10.87 -6.40
C GLY A 341 23.16 -10.94 -5.37
N ASN A 342 22.81 -10.98 -4.08
CA ASN A 342 23.77 -10.81 -2.98
C ASN A 342 24.04 -12.10 -2.17
N GLY A 343 23.40 -13.21 -2.53
CA GLY A 343 23.74 -14.53 -1.97
C GLY A 343 22.87 -14.98 -0.80
N LEU A 344 23.36 -15.98 -0.07
CA LEU A 344 22.71 -16.50 1.13
C LEU A 344 23.10 -15.67 2.34
N PHE A 345 22.13 -15.11 3.04
CA PHE A 345 22.30 -14.43 4.32
C PHE A 345 21.82 -15.35 5.45
N VAL A 346 22.63 -15.44 6.50
CA VAL A 346 22.25 -16.06 7.77
C VAL A 346 22.06 -14.93 8.78
N ILE A 347 20.84 -14.72 9.22
CA ILE A 347 20.42 -13.58 10.04
C ILE A 347 20.01 -14.10 11.42
N ARG A 348 20.47 -13.42 12.46
CA ARG A 348 20.01 -13.65 13.84
C ARG A 348 18.98 -12.58 14.20
N PRO A 349 17.69 -12.92 14.27
CA PRO A 349 16.67 -12.02 14.79
C PRO A 349 16.80 -11.84 16.30
N ASN A 350 16.34 -10.70 16.79
CA ASN A 350 16.09 -10.40 18.20
C ASN A 350 14.59 -10.10 18.33
N TYR A 351 13.78 -11.15 18.41
CA TYR A 351 12.33 -11.03 18.51
C TYR A 351 11.94 -10.21 19.73
N GLN A 352 11.24 -9.10 19.49
CA GLN A 352 10.69 -8.23 20.52
C GLN A 352 9.21 -8.04 20.26
N ARG A 353 8.41 -8.04 21.33
CA ARG A 353 7.00 -7.71 21.22
C ARG A 353 6.82 -6.22 20.98
N ALA A 354 5.84 -5.83 20.20
CA ALA A 354 5.47 -4.43 20.04
C ALA A 354 4.88 -3.87 21.34
N CYS A 355 4.93 -2.55 21.47
CA CYS A 355 4.11 -1.81 22.42
C CYS A 355 2.87 -1.32 21.68
N TYR A 356 1.69 -1.67 22.16
CA TYR A 356 0.44 -1.34 21.48
C TYR A 356 -0.22 -0.12 22.12
N LEU A 357 -0.77 0.76 21.29
CA LEU A 357 -1.55 1.92 21.67
C LEU A 357 -2.93 1.83 21.01
N GLU A 358 -3.97 1.65 21.82
CA GLU A 358 -5.34 1.51 21.33
C GLU A 358 -6.24 2.49 22.08
N GLY A 359 -7.39 2.84 21.51
CA GLY A 359 -8.30 3.73 22.21
C GLY A 359 -9.52 4.14 21.42
N VAL A 360 -10.28 5.06 22.01
CA VAL A 360 -11.45 5.69 21.40
C VAL A 360 -11.41 7.21 21.59
N VAL A 361 -11.90 7.94 20.59
CA VAL A 361 -12.03 9.40 20.64
C VAL A 361 -13.50 9.79 20.63
N ASN A 362 -13.89 10.69 21.55
CA ASN A 362 -15.26 11.18 21.71
C ASN A 362 -15.31 12.71 21.76
N ASP A 363 -16.47 13.28 21.46
CA ASP A 363 -16.80 14.69 21.70
C ASP A 363 -17.04 14.91 23.21
N ALA A 364 -16.28 15.83 23.80
CA ALA A 364 -16.36 16.13 25.24
C ALA A 364 -17.72 16.70 25.69
N SER A 365 -18.51 17.27 24.77
CA SER A 365 -19.79 17.94 25.06
C SER A 365 -20.99 17.01 25.11
N ASN A 366 -20.96 15.92 24.32
CA ASN A 366 -22.12 15.05 24.13
C ASN A 366 -21.78 13.54 24.16
N ASN A 367 -20.50 13.17 24.30
CA ASN A 367 -19.98 11.80 24.28
C ASN A 367 -20.20 11.03 22.97
N ASN A 368 -20.48 11.70 21.85
CA ASN A 368 -20.53 11.04 20.55
C ASN A 368 -19.12 10.61 20.12
N LEU A 369 -19.01 9.42 19.52
CA LEU A 369 -17.76 8.91 18.96
C LEU A 369 -17.32 9.79 17.78
N LEU A 370 -16.02 10.06 17.68
CA LEU A 370 -15.43 10.90 16.65
C LEU A 370 -14.60 10.07 15.69
N SER A 371 -15.10 9.91 14.47
CA SER A 371 -14.34 9.35 13.36
C SER A 371 -13.41 10.37 12.73
N ASP A 372 -12.40 9.91 11.99
CA ASP A 372 -11.49 10.77 11.22
C ASP A 372 -10.83 11.86 12.09
N VAL A 373 -10.47 11.49 13.31
CA VAL A 373 -9.55 12.26 14.17
C VAL A 373 -8.15 11.84 13.77
N SER A 374 -7.27 12.79 13.48
CA SER A 374 -5.85 12.55 13.23
C SER A 374 -5.13 12.28 14.55
N ILE A 375 -4.45 11.13 14.64
CA ILE A 375 -3.63 10.69 15.77
C ILE A 375 -2.17 10.71 15.32
N THR A 376 -1.44 11.74 15.70
CA THR A 376 0.00 11.83 15.43
C THR A 376 0.78 11.18 16.57
N PHE A 377 1.53 10.14 16.22
CA PHE A 377 2.33 9.32 17.15
C PHE A 377 3.64 8.90 16.47
N ASN A 378 4.79 9.17 17.11
CA ASN A 378 6.10 8.75 16.61
C ASN A 378 6.40 9.18 15.15
N ASN A 379 6.01 10.41 14.77
CA ASN A 379 6.06 10.95 13.40
C ASN A 379 5.23 10.17 12.36
N GLN A 380 4.39 9.25 12.79
CA GLN A 380 3.35 8.61 11.99
C GLN A 380 2.01 9.29 12.28
N GLU A 381 1.13 9.26 11.30
CA GLU A 381 -0.24 9.75 11.44
C GLU A 381 -1.20 8.60 11.17
N GLU A 382 -2.08 8.35 12.13
CA GLU A 382 -3.21 7.42 12.01
C GLU A 382 -4.54 8.16 12.12
N ARG A 383 -5.63 7.50 11.77
CA ARG A 383 -6.98 8.08 11.86
C ARG A 383 -7.95 7.19 12.62
N SER A 384 -8.82 7.80 13.42
CA SER A 384 -9.89 7.05 14.09
C SER A 384 -10.91 6.52 13.08
N LYS A 385 -11.39 5.30 13.31
CA LYS A 385 -12.43 4.62 12.51
C LYS A 385 -13.79 5.27 12.73
N LEU A 386 -14.82 4.81 11.99
CA LEU A 386 -16.19 5.34 12.08
C LEU A 386 -16.80 5.23 13.48
N ASP A 387 -16.39 4.23 14.25
CA ASP A 387 -16.78 4.03 15.65
C ASP A 387 -15.87 4.78 16.64
N GLY A 388 -15.04 5.70 16.15
CA GLY A 388 -14.11 6.48 16.96
C GLY A 388 -12.91 5.71 17.51
N SER A 389 -12.79 4.40 17.24
CA SER A 389 -11.66 3.60 17.68
C SER A 389 -10.40 3.91 16.88
N PHE A 390 -9.22 3.75 17.49
CA PHE A 390 -7.94 3.79 16.81
C PHE A 390 -6.99 2.75 17.39
N LYS A 391 -6.06 2.29 16.57
CA LYS A 391 -5.03 1.31 16.92
C LYS A 391 -3.72 1.71 16.24
N THR A 392 -2.64 1.69 16.99
CA THR A 392 -1.27 1.94 16.52
C THR A 392 -0.28 1.35 17.53
N GLY A 393 1.02 1.58 17.35
CA GLY A 393 2.04 1.07 18.26
C GLY A 393 3.46 1.30 17.75
N THR A 394 4.43 0.85 18.53
CA THR A 394 5.85 0.93 18.18
C THR A 394 6.63 -0.20 18.83
N VAL A 395 7.79 -0.54 18.28
CA VAL A 395 8.69 -1.52 18.88
C VAL A 395 9.43 -0.99 20.12
N GLN A 396 9.64 0.33 20.23
CA GLN A 396 10.46 0.89 21.30
C GLN A 396 9.61 1.26 22.51
N ALA A 397 9.86 0.61 23.66
CA ALA A 397 9.27 1.02 24.93
C ALA A 397 9.78 2.40 25.35
N GLY A 398 8.92 3.19 25.98
CA GLY A 398 9.25 4.54 26.40
C GLY A 398 8.05 5.45 26.60
N GLU A 399 8.34 6.70 26.91
CA GLU A 399 7.35 7.74 27.05
C GLU A 399 7.16 8.50 25.72
N TYR A 400 5.93 8.58 25.24
CA TYR A 400 5.57 9.20 23.97
C TYR A 400 4.50 10.26 24.16
N ALA A 401 4.63 11.36 23.42
CA ALA A 401 3.55 12.33 23.23
C ALA A 401 2.68 11.92 22.05
N VAL A 402 1.37 11.85 22.25
CA VAL A 402 0.37 11.51 21.24
C VAL A 402 -0.53 12.73 21.05
N THR A 403 -0.64 13.23 19.82
CA THR A 403 -1.47 14.41 19.51
C THR A 403 -2.71 13.99 18.74
N PHE A 404 -3.86 14.40 19.23
CA PHE A 404 -5.17 14.18 18.63
C PHE A 404 -5.66 15.51 18.06
N SER A 405 -6.01 15.53 16.78
CA SER A 405 -6.50 16.74 16.12
C SER A 405 -7.65 16.43 15.16
N LYS A 406 -8.65 17.30 15.14
CA LYS A 406 -9.77 17.24 14.21
C LYS A 406 -10.30 18.65 13.97
N PHE A 407 -10.61 18.98 12.71
CA PHE A 407 -11.23 20.27 12.39
C PHE A 407 -12.51 20.48 13.22
N GLY A 408 -12.68 21.69 13.75
CA GLY A 408 -13.77 22.02 14.66
C GLY A 408 -13.55 21.62 16.12
N TYR A 409 -12.40 21.05 16.48
CA TYR A 409 -12.04 20.67 17.85
C TYR A 409 -10.69 21.27 18.27
N ALA A 410 -10.53 21.54 19.57
CA ALA A 410 -9.23 21.89 20.13
C ALA A 410 -8.32 20.66 20.14
N SER A 411 -7.13 20.77 19.53
CA SER A 411 -6.14 19.69 19.55
C SER A 411 -5.71 19.38 20.99
N GLN A 412 -5.49 18.09 21.27
CA GLN A 412 -5.10 17.60 22.57
C GLN A 412 -3.84 16.73 22.45
N THR A 413 -2.82 17.00 23.26
CA THR A 413 -1.63 16.15 23.37
C THR A 413 -1.61 15.48 24.74
N VAL A 414 -1.42 14.16 24.76
CA VAL A 414 -1.27 13.37 26.00
C VAL A 414 0.04 12.61 25.97
N THR A 415 0.59 12.37 27.15
CA THR A 415 1.78 11.55 27.33
C THR A 415 1.37 10.15 27.74
N VAL A 416 1.89 9.13 27.05
CA VAL A 416 1.65 7.71 27.33
C VAL A 416 2.98 7.00 27.55
N ASN A 417 3.02 6.10 28.52
CA ASN A 417 4.15 5.19 28.70
C ASN A 417 3.80 3.85 28.05
N LEU A 418 4.68 3.37 27.17
CA LEU A 418 4.51 2.17 26.36
C LEU A 418 5.54 1.12 26.79
N ASN A 419 5.07 -0.11 27.00
CA ASN A 419 5.91 -1.27 27.32
C ASN A 419 5.71 -2.38 26.27
N ASN A 420 6.79 -3.09 25.96
CA ASN A 420 6.74 -4.23 25.03
C ASN A 420 5.81 -5.33 25.55
N GLY A 421 4.93 -5.84 24.69
CA GLY A 421 3.98 -6.89 25.01
C GLY A 421 2.72 -6.41 25.75
N GLU A 422 2.57 -5.10 25.96
CA GLU A 422 1.41 -4.51 26.64
C GLU A 422 0.58 -3.63 25.70
N VAL A 423 -0.72 -3.51 26.02
CA VAL A 423 -1.64 -2.58 25.35
C VAL A 423 -1.94 -1.41 26.27
N SER A 424 -1.51 -0.22 25.87
CA SER A 424 -1.89 1.04 26.50
C SER A 424 -3.18 1.55 25.88
N ASN A 425 -4.24 1.65 26.70
CA ASN A 425 -5.55 2.10 26.27
C ASN A 425 -5.78 3.58 26.58
N LEU A 426 -6.28 4.35 25.62
CA LEU A 426 -6.64 5.76 25.79
C LEU A 426 -8.13 6.01 25.52
N GLU A 427 -8.76 6.82 26.37
CA GLU A 427 -10.05 7.46 26.09
C GLU A 427 -9.80 8.96 25.94
N ILE A 428 -9.96 9.49 24.73
CA ILE A 428 -9.73 10.90 24.42
C ILE A 428 -11.06 11.61 24.24
N ARG A 429 -11.16 12.82 24.79
CA ARG A 429 -12.35 13.66 24.72
C ARG A 429 -11.99 15.01 24.14
N LEU A 430 -12.16 15.17 22.83
CA LEU A 430 -11.86 16.42 22.16
C LEU A 430 -12.94 17.45 22.45
N VAL A 431 -12.51 18.67 22.80
CA VAL A 431 -13.42 19.78 23.10
C VAL A 431 -13.79 20.47 21.79
N PRO A 432 -15.08 20.52 21.39
CA PRO A 432 -15.48 21.24 20.19
C PRO A 432 -15.18 22.74 20.34
N LEU A 433 -14.67 23.34 19.28
CA LEU A 433 -14.43 24.78 19.22
C LEU A 433 -15.76 25.52 19.11
N MET A 434 -15.78 26.75 19.65
CA MET A 434 -16.96 27.59 19.59
C MET A 434 -17.23 28.02 18.14
N GLY A 435 -18.47 27.82 17.70
CA GLY A 435 -18.98 28.37 16.45
C GLY A 435 -19.60 29.76 16.68
N PHE A 436 -19.39 30.66 15.73
CA PHE A 436 -19.89 32.03 15.76
C PHE A 436 -20.89 32.29 14.63
N GLY A 437 -21.85 33.17 14.87
CA GLY A 437 -22.77 33.66 13.86
C GLY A 437 -22.08 34.72 13.00
N VAL A 438 -22.10 34.53 11.67
CA VAL A 438 -21.59 35.51 10.71
C VAL A 438 -22.72 35.93 9.80
N SER A 439 -23.12 37.18 9.90
CA SER A 439 -24.20 37.75 9.09
C SER A 439 -23.72 38.97 8.30
N GLY A 440 -24.55 39.44 7.39
CA GLY A 440 -24.26 40.70 6.73
C GLY A 440 -25.22 41.04 5.62
N ARG A 441 -24.90 42.13 4.93
CA ARG A 441 -25.63 42.60 3.76
C ARG A 441 -24.65 42.89 2.63
N VAL A 442 -24.95 42.41 1.43
CA VAL A 442 -24.27 42.76 0.20
C VAL A 442 -25.05 43.86 -0.50
N ILE A 443 -24.37 44.96 -0.82
CA ILE A 443 -24.95 46.14 -1.45
C ILE A 443 -24.08 46.61 -2.62
N THR A 444 -24.67 47.39 -3.52
CA THR A 444 -23.95 48.05 -4.60
C THR A 444 -23.15 49.25 -4.06
N SER A 445 -21.90 49.41 -4.48
CA SER A 445 -21.03 50.51 -4.03
C SER A 445 -21.51 51.89 -4.50
N SER A 446 -22.24 51.95 -5.62
CA SER A 446 -22.66 53.21 -6.25
C SER A 446 -23.84 53.91 -5.58
N ASN A 447 -24.77 53.15 -4.99
CA ASN A 447 -26.01 53.69 -4.43
C ASN A 447 -26.58 52.91 -3.23
N GLY A 448 -25.86 51.89 -2.73
CA GLY A 448 -26.26 51.12 -1.55
C GLY A 448 -27.49 50.24 -1.72
N THR A 449 -27.92 49.98 -2.97
CA THR A 449 -29.03 49.06 -3.22
C THR A 449 -28.62 47.62 -2.90
N PRO A 450 -29.53 46.79 -2.36
CA PRO A 450 -29.22 45.40 -2.07
C PRO A 450 -28.87 44.58 -3.31
N VAL A 451 -27.89 43.69 -3.18
CA VAL A 451 -27.55 42.72 -4.23
C VAL A 451 -28.14 41.36 -3.84
N ALA A 452 -29.25 41.00 -4.47
CA ALA A 452 -29.88 39.70 -4.32
C ALA A 452 -29.05 38.60 -5.01
N ALA A 453 -29.13 37.38 -4.48
CA ALA A 453 -28.46 36.20 -5.03
C ALA A 453 -26.92 36.31 -5.16
N ALA A 454 -26.28 37.23 -4.44
CA ALA A 454 -24.83 37.30 -4.33
C ALA A 454 -24.29 36.09 -3.57
N LYS A 455 -23.21 35.51 -4.06
CA LYS A 455 -22.46 34.46 -3.38
C LYS A 455 -21.49 35.11 -2.40
N VAL A 456 -21.43 34.59 -1.18
CA VAL A 456 -20.46 34.96 -0.14
C VAL A 456 -19.77 33.69 0.31
N ALA A 457 -18.47 33.57 0.01
CA ALA A 457 -17.60 32.53 0.51
C ALA A 457 -16.80 33.05 1.71
N ILE A 458 -16.79 32.29 2.80
CA ILE A 458 -15.96 32.51 3.99
C ILE A 458 -15.04 31.31 4.09
N SER A 459 -13.75 31.48 3.83
CA SER A 459 -12.81 30.36 3.69
C SER A 459 -11.47 30.61 4.38
N ASN A 460 -10.82 29.52 4.75
CA ASN A 460 -9.43 29.46 5.17
C ASN A 460 -8.78 28.18 4.62
N GLU A 461 -7.56 27.85 5.04
CA GLU A 461 -6.85 26.65 4.58
C GLU A 461 -7.55 25.33 4.95
N LEU A 462 -8.47 25.33 5.93
CA LEU A 462 -9.10 24.12 6.47
C LEU A 462 -10.56 23.94 6.03
N THR A 463 -11.28 25.03 5.69
CA THR A 463 -12.71 24.97 5.39
C THR A 463 -13.19 26.13 4.53
N GLU A 464 -14.30 25.93 3.81
CA GLU A 464 -15.03 26.95 3.05
C GLU A 464 -16.53 26.89 3.38
N TYR A 465 -17.14 28.03 3.70
CA TYR A 465 -18.59 28.20 3.84
C TYR A 465 -19.10 29.08 2.71
N VAL A 466 -20.05 28.59 1.90
CA VAL A 466 -20.66 29.39 0.82
C VAL A 466 -22.14 29.62 1.11
N ILE A 467 -22.57 30.88 1.06
CA ILE A 467 -23.97 31.27 1.23
C ILE A 467 -24.42 32.22 0.12
N THR A 468 -25.71 32.24 -0.16
CA THR A 468 -26.33 33.13 -1.15
C THR A 468 -27.22 34.15 -0.44
N THR A 469 -27.12 35.43 -0.81
CA THR A 469 -27.96 36.48 -0.23
C THR A 469 -29.41 36.37 -0.67
N ASN A 470 -30.34 36.78 0.20
CA ASN A 470 -31.76 36.90 -0.14
C ASN A 470 -32.06 38.17 -0.97
N ASP A 471 -33.34 38.43 -1.26
CA ASP A 471 -33.78 39.60 -2.03
C ASP A 471 -33.40 40.95 -1.41
N ASP A 472 -33.22 40.98 -0.09
CA ASP A 472 -32.74 42.15 0.66
C ASP A 472 -31.22 42.24 0.74
N GLY A 473 -30.49 41.38 0.01
CA GLY A 473 -29.04 41.29 0.02
C GLY A 473 -28.45 40.73 1.32
N VAL A 474 -29.27 40.16 2.20
CA VAL A 474 -28.85 39.67 3.52
C VAL A 474 -28.35 38.23 3.44
N PHE A 475 -27.26 37.93 4.16
CA PHE A 475 -26.77 36.57 4.41
C PHE A 475 -26.60 36.33 5.92
N SER A 476 -26.70 35.07 6.33
CA SER A 476 -26.49 34.65 7.72
C SER A 476 -26.03 33.20 7.79
N LEU A 477 -24.85 32.97 8.34
CA LEU A 477 -24.30 31.66 8.69
C LEU A 477 -24.27 31.53 10.21
N ASN A 478 -24.64 30.34 10.68
CA ASN A 478 -24.50 29.97 12.09
C ASN A 478 -23.35 28.97 12.22
N ASN A 479 -22.67 28.97 13.37
CA ASN A 479 -21.61 28.02 13.71
C ASN A 479 -20.38 28.05 12.80
N VAL A 480 -19.95 29.23 12.36
CA VAL A 480 -18.62 29.38 11.72
C VAL A 480 -17.56 29.19 12.80
N ILE A 481 -16.76 28.12 12.70
CA ILE A 481 -15.70 27.82 13.67
C ILE A 481 -14.74 29.00 13.77
N GLY A 482 -14.37 29.41 14.98
CA GLY A 482 -13.46 30.54 15.17
C GLY A 482 -12.09 30.33 14.49
N GLY A 483 -11.56 31.39 13.89
CA GLY A 483 -10.30 31.34 13.14
C GLY A 483 -10.10 32.58 12.26
N ASP A 484 -9.00 32.58 11.52
CA ASP A 484 -8.71 33.61 10.51
C ASP A 484 -9.24 33.16 9.15
N TYR A 485 -10.02 34.03 8.51
CA TYR A 485 -10.72 33.77 7.25
C TYR A 485 -10.50 34.88 6.24
N GLN A 486 -10.69 34.52 4.97
CA GLN A 486 -10.97 35.45 3.89
C GLN A 486 -12.46 35.37 3.57
N ILE A 487 -13.10 36.52 3.39
CA ILE A 487 -14.48 36.59 2.87
C ILE A 487 -14.44 37.13 1.45
N ILE A 488 -14.94 36.36 0.49
CA ILE A 488 -15.11 36.78 -0.90
C ILE A 488 -16.60 36.87 -1.19
N ALA A 489 -17.06 38.01 -1.69
CA ALA A 489 -18.41 38.16 -2.21
C ALA A 489 -18.39 38.50 -3.70
N GLY A 490 -19.35 37.95 -4.43
CA GLY A 490 -19.49 38.17 -5.87
C GLY A 490 -20.90 37.87 -6.35
N ALA A 491 -21.27 38.52 -7.44
CA ALA A 491 -22.51 38.29 -8.16
C ALA A 491 -22.25 38.60 -9.64
N TRP A 492 -22.92 37.88 -10.55
CA TRP A 492 -22.80 38.20 -11.97
C TRP A 492 -23.23 39.65 -12.25
N GLY A 493 -22.39 40.40 -12.96
CA GLY A 493 -22.54 41.85 -13.17
C GLY A 493 -21.87 42.73 -12.10
N TYR A 494 -21.14 42.12 -11.15
CA TYR A 494 -20.27 42.83 -10.20
C TYR A 494 -18.83 42.30 -10.21
N LEU A 495 -17.89 43.18 -9.81
CA LEU A 495 -16.51 42.78 -9.49
C LEU A 495 -16.47 42.06 -8.14
N HIS A 496 -15.53 41.13 -7.98
CA HIS A 496 -15.34 40.41 -6.71
C HIS A 496 -14.89 41.38 -5.61
N ARG A 497 -15.39 41.16 -4.39
CA ARG A 497 -14.95 41.89 -3.20
C ARG A 497 -14.32 40.93 -2.21
N VAL A 498 -13.07 41.21 -1.85
CA VAL A 498 -12.32 40.49 -0.83
C VAL A 498 -12.30 41.30 0.46
N VAL A 499 -12.64 40.65 1.58
CA VAL A 499 -12.38 41.10 2.94
C VAL A 499 -11.35 40.14 3.52
N ALA A 500 -10.08 40.53 3.48
CA ALA A 500 -8.97 39.73 3.95
C ALA A 500 -8.80 39.80 5.48
N ASP A 501 -7.96 38.92 6.02
CA ASP A 501 -7.49 38.91 7.41
C ASP A 501 -8.62 39.03 8.45
N THR A 502 -9.71 38.31 8.21
CA THR A 502 -10.92 38.38 9.02
C THR A 502 -10.88 37.36 10.15
N MET A 503 -10.53 37.83 11.35
CA MET A 503 -10.59 37.00 12.56
C MET A 503 -12.02 36.87 13.07
N ILE A 504 -12.59 35.67 12.98
CA ILE A 504 -13.90 35.31 13.53
C ILE A 504 -13.69 34.71 14.92
N ASN A 505 -14.03 35.46 15.95
CA ASN A 505 -13.91 35.05 17.36
C ASN A 505 -15.10 35.47 18.24
N GLN A 506 -16.14 36.02 17.60
CA GLN A 506 -17.40 36.43 18.17
C GLN A 506 -18.44 36.52 17.05
N ASN A 507 -19.72 36.69 17.38
CA ASN A 507 -20.73 36.97 16.35
C ASN A 507 -20.42 38.31 15.66
N GLN A 508 -20.36 38.30 14.33
CA GLN A 508 -19.91 39.45 13.53
C GLN A 508 -20.89 39.73 12.40
N ASN A 509 -21.02 41.01 12.04
CA ASN A 509 -21.90 41.47 10.96
C ASN A 509 -21.14 42.33 9.96
N TYR A 510 -21.26 42.03 8.67
CA TYR A 510 -20.56 42.72 7.59
C TYR A 510 -21.49 43.51 6.67
N VAL A 511 -20.97 44.60 6.11
CA VAL A 511 -21.55 45.24 4.94
C VAL A 511 -20.51 45.12 3.83
N ILE A 512 -20.86 44.40 2.76
CA ILE A 512 -19.95 44.12 1.64
C ILE A 512 -20.45 44.89 0.43
N GLU A 513 -19.63 45.82 -0.06
CA GLU A 513 -19.94 46.66 -1.20
C GLU A 513 -19.35 46.07 -2.47
N LEU A 514 -20.22 45.79 -3.45
CA LEU A 514 -19.84 45.29 -4.77
C LEU A 514 -19.87 46.43 -5.81
N GLU A 515 -18.79 46.55 -6.58
CA GLU A 515 -18.71 47.48 -7.71
C GLU A 515 -19.30 46.86 -8.97
N LEU A 516 -19.99 47.65 -9.79
CA LEU A 516 -20.54 47.18 -11.06
C LEU A 516 -19.41 46.85 -12.05
N GLY A 517 -19.46 45.67 -12.65
CA GLY A 517 -18.47 45.17 -13.61
C GLY A 517 -18.62 43.68 -13.82
N TYR A 518 -18.11 43.12 -14.91
CA TYR A 518 -18.12 41.66 -15.10
C TYR A 518 -16.73 41.11 -14.77
N GLN A 519 -16.65 40.28 -13.73
CA GLN A 519 -15.45 39.54 -13.34
C GLN A 519 -15.87 38.13 -12.92
N ASP A 520 -15.10 37.13 -13.32
CA ASP A 520 -15.27 35.77 -12.81
C ASP A 520 -13.96 35.00 -12.82
N ASP A 521 -13.30 35.00 -11.66
CA ASP A 521 -12.11 34.19 -11.35
C ASP A 521 -12.49 32.76 -10.93
N PHE A 522 -13.75 32.34 -11.11
CA PHE A 522 -14.32 31.02 -10.80
C PHE A 522 -14.17 30.53 -9.34
N ILE A 523 -13.67 31.35 -8.43
CA ILE A 523 -13.68 31.04 -6.98
C ILE A 523 -15.10 30.94 -6.41
N LEU A 524 -16.08 31.61 -7.03
CA LEU A 524 -17.51 31.51 -6.74
C LEU A 524 -18.25 30.88 -7.94
N ASP A 525 -19.27 30.08 -7.69
CA ASP A 525 -20.18 29.65 -8.76
C ASP A 525 -21.20 30.77 -9.04
N LEU A 526 -20.92 31.55 -10.09
CA LEU A 526 -21.76 32.65 -10.55
C LEU A 526 -22.76 32.24 -11.66
N GLY A 527 -22.96 30.94 -11.87
CA GLY A 527 -24.04 30.43 -12.71
C GLY A 527 -23.69 30.22 -14.19
N TRP A 528 -22.42 29.95 -14.51
CA TRP A 528 -22.05 29.46 -15.83
C TRP A 528 -22.74 28.13 -16.11
N SER A 529 -23.11 27.90 -17.37
CA SER A 529 -23.73 26.65 -17.80
C SER A 529 -22.87 25.93 -18.82
N GLN A 530 -23.00 24.61 -18.84
CA GLN A 530 -22.28 23.72 -19.75
C GLN A 530 -23.24 22.96 -20.65
N GLU A 531 -22.89 22.87 -21.93
CA GLU A 531 -23.59 22.09 -22.95
C GLU A 531 -22.58 21.23 -23.69
N GLY A 532 -23.01 20.10 -24.27
CA GLY A 532 -22.11 19.27 -25.07
C GLY A 532 -22.64 17.87 -25.33
N THR A 533 -22.03 17.20 -26.30
CA THR A 533 -22.30 15.79 -26.64
C THR A 533 -21.13 14.87 -26.36
N ALA A 534 -20.01 15.39 -25.83
CA ALA A 534 -18.82 14.61 -25.56
C ALA A 534 -19.06 13.50 -24.53
N THR A 535 -18.40 12.36 -24.73
CA THR A 535 -18.50 11.20 -23.83
C THR A 535 -17.58 11.33 -22.61
N SER A 536 -16.45 12.02 -22.76
CA SER A 536 -15.43 12.36 -21.76
C SER A 536 -15.02 13.83 -21.91
N GLY A 537 -14.20 14.34 -20.98
CA GLY A 537 -13.69 15.72 -21.04
C GLY A 537 -14.74 16.81 -20.93
N LYS A 538 -15.83 16.58 -20.17
CA LYS A 538 -16.85 17.61 -19.93
C LYS A 538 -16.27 18.75 -19.10
N TRP A 539 -16.85 19.94 -19.22
CA TRP A 539 -16.45 21.05 -18.35
C TRP A 539 -16.71 20.72 -16.89
N GLU A 540 -15.71 21.00 -16.06
CA GLU A 540 -15.71 20.86 -14.61
C GLU A 540 -15.07 22.09 -14.01
N ARG A 541 -15.70 22.64 -12.96
CA ARG A 541 -15.14 23.75 -12.18
C ARG A 541 -14.37 23.18 -10.99
N GLY A 542 -13.07 23.40 -10.94
CA GLY A 542 -12.22 22.85 -9.87
C GLY A 542 -10.81 23.39 -9.91
N GLU A 543 -9.99 22.95 -8.95
CA GLU A 543 -8.55 23.16 -9.01
C GLU A 543 -7.96 22.22 -10.08
N PRO A 544 -7.24 22.75 -11.08
CA PRO A 544 -6.84 21.98 -12.24
C PRO A 544 -5.80 20.92 -11.89
N GLN A 545 -6.08 19.66 -12.23
CA GLN A 545 -5.14 18.55 -12.10
C GLN A 545 -4.26 18.44 -13.34
N GLY A 546 -2.94 18.58 -13.15
CA GLY A 546 -2.00 18.65 -14.25
C GLY A 546 -1.73 17.30 -14.91
N THR A 547 -1.64 17.29 -16.24
CA THR A 547 -1.25 16.12 -17.03
C THR A 547 -0.15 16.48 -18.03
N THR A 548 0.64 15.47 -18.45
CA THR A 548 1.70 15.68 -19.45
C THR A 548 1.65 14.64 -20.56
N PHE A 549 1.93 15.07 -21.79
CA PHE A 549 2.07 14.21 -22.96
C PHE A 549 3.47 14.41 -23.55
N ASN A 550 4.29 13.36 -23.59
CA ASN A 550 5.69 13.42 -24.05
C ASN A 550 6.53 14.54 -23.38
N GLY A 551 6.31 14.77 -22.08
CA GLY A 551 7.01 15.80 -21.31
C GLY A 551 6.53 17.24 -21.56
N ILE A 552 5.44 17.44 -22.32
CA ILE A 552 4.79 18.73 -22.53
C ILE A 552 3.51 18.76 -21.69
N THR A 553 3.25 19.88 -21.01
CA THR A 553 2.00 20.09 -20.26
C THR A 553 0.78 20.02 -21.18
N SER A 554 -0.14 19.11 -20.89
CA SER A 554 -1.42 18.95 -21.58
C SER A 554 -2.51 19.73 -20.84
N ASN A 555 -2.82 19.33 -19.60
CA ASN A 555 -3.58 20.15 -18.65
C ASN A 555 -2.61 20.83 -17.66
N PRO A 556 -2.72 22.15 -17.40
CA PRO A 556 -1.95 22.81 -16.36
C PRO A 556 -2.29 22.26 -14.98
N ASN A 557 -1.32 22.25 -14.05
CA ASN A 557 -1.56 21.86 -12.66
C ASN A 557 -1.91 23.06 -11.75
N LEU A 558 -1.99 24.26 -12.33
CA LEU A 558 -2.16 25.51 -11.61
C LEU A 558 -3.06 26.43 -12.42
N ASP A 559 -3.88 27.17 -11.70
CA ASP A 559 -4.66 28.28 -12.24
C ASP A 559 -3.78 29.53 -12.47
N VAL A 560 -4.35 30.58 -13.05
CA VAL A 560 -3.67 31.83 -13.32
C VAL A 560 -3.30 32.54 -12.01
N ALA A 561 -2.01 32.80 -11.80
CA ALA A 561 -1.49 33.39 -10.56
C ALA A 561 -2.01 34.80 -10.23
N THR A 562 -2.71 35.47 -11.16
CA THR A 562 -3.33 36.79 -10.94
C THR A 562 -4.77 36.71 -10.48
N ASP A 563 -5.40 35.54 -10.55
CA ASP A 563 -6.81 35.35 -10.23
C ASP A 563 -7.00 35.13 -8.73
N LEU A 564 -8.21 35.40 -8.23
CA LEU A 564 -8.55 35.05 -6.85
C LEU A 564 -8.79 33.55 -6.73
N GLY A 565 -8.01 32.88 -5.89
CA GLY A 565 -8.14 31.45 -5.63
C GLY A 565 -7.39 30.59 -6.65
N ASN A 566 -7.81 29.33 -6.78
CA ASN A 566 -7.14 28.31 -7.58
C ASN A 566 -8.11 27.50 -8.45
N LYS A 567 -9.36 27.95 -8.58
CA LYS A 567 -10.42 27.22 -9.29
C LYS A 567 -10.57 27.82 -10.68
N CYS A 568 -10.64 26.98 -11.70
CA CYS A 568 -11.00 27.37 -13.06
C CYS A 568 -11.95 26.34 -13.68
N TYR A 569 -12.38 26.58 -14.93
CA TYR A 569 -13.05 25.55 -15.71
C TYR A 569 -12.04 24.77 -16.53
N VAL A 570 -12.09 23.43 -16.41
CA VAL A 570 -11.25 22.48 -17.15
C VAL A 570 -12.12 21.42 -17.84
N THR A 571 -11.63 20.84 -18.94
CA THR A 571 -12.28 19.71 -19.59
C THR A 571 -11.75 18.42 -18.98
N GLY A 572 -12.56 17.75 -18.16
CA GLY A 572 -12.14 16.66 -17.29
C GLY A 572 -11.17 17.12 -16.19
N ASN A 573 -11.24 16.50 -15.01
CA ASN A 573 -10.37 16.84 -13.89
C ASN A 573 -10.05 15.66 -12.97
N ALA A 574 -10.11 14.43 -13.51
CA ALA A 574 -9.80 13.21 -12.74
C ALA A 574 -8.28 13.00 -12.58
N GLY A 575 -7.45 13.62 -13.43
CA GLY A 575 -6.00 13.46 -13.44
C GLY A 575 -5.56 12.23 -14.23
N GLY A 576 -4.34 11.75 -13.96
CA GLY A 576 -3.79 10.56 -14.62
C GLY A 576 -3.01 10.87 -15.90
N ASN A 577 -3.24 10.09 -16.96
CA ASN A 577 -2.59 10.27 -18.25
C ASN A 577 -3.26 11.40 -19.06
N ALA A 578 -2.53 11.99 -20.00
CA ALA A 578 -3.02 13.13 -20.78
C ALA A 578 -4.27 12.85 -21.65
N GLY A 579 -4.64 11.59 -21.87
CA GLY A 579 -5.84 11.18 -22.62
C GLY A 579 -6.98 10.65 -21.75
N ASP A 580 -6.86 10.69 -20.41
CA ASP A 580 -7.94 10.21 -19.54
C ASP A 580 -9.08 11.23 -19.42
N ASP A 581 -8.77 12.52 -19.59
CA ASP A 581 -9.67 13.67 -19.41
C ASP A 581 -9.92 14.47 -20.70
N ASP A 582 -9.52 13.97 -21.87
CA ASP A 582 -9.71 14.68 -23.13
C ASP A 582 -11.17 14.66 -23.64
N VAL A 583 -11.46 15.57 -24.57
CA VAL A 583 -12.82 15.73 -25.11
C VAL A 583 -13.06 14.70 -26.23
N ASP A 584 -13.67 13.56 -25.89
CA ASP A 584 -13.97 12.53 -26.89
C ASP A 584 -15.39 12.59 -27.48
N ASN A 585 -15.48 12.14 -28.73
CA ASN A 585 -16.73 11.77 -29.41
C ASN A 585 -17.83 12.83 -29.37
N GLY A 586 -17.46 14.11 -29.39
CA GLY A 586 -18.43 15.19 -29.38
C GLY A 586 -17.82 16.57 -29.24
N ASN A 587 -18.60 17.48 -28.66
CA ASN A 587 -18.19 18.82 -28.34
C ASN A 587 -18.54 19.16 -26.90
N VAL A 588 -17.87 20.19 -26.39
CA VAL A 588 -18.18 20.85 -25.12
C VAL A 588 -18.29 22.35 -25.34
N ARG A 589 -19.20 22.98 -24.61
CA ARG A 589 -19.46 24.41 -24.62
C ARG A 589 -19.68 24.91 -23.20
N LEU A 590 -18.99 25.99 -22.86
CA LEU A 590 -19.15 26.73 -21.61
C LEU A 590 -19.80 28.08 -21.94
N ILE A 591 -20.85 28.43 -21.21
CA ILE A 591 -21.73 29.58 -21.50
C ILE A 591 -21.82 30.46 -20.26
N SER A 592 -21.44 31.71 -20.41
CA SER A 592 -21.60 32.71 -19.35
C SER A 592 -23.07 33.12 -19.16
N PRO A 593 -23.46 33.59 -17.96
CA PRO A 593 -24.71 34.32 -17.84
C PRO A 593 -24.70 35.60 -18.71
N VAL A 594 -25.88 36.15 -19.02
CA VAL A 594 -26.00 37.29 -19.96
C VAL A 594 -25.30 38.54 -19.43
N MET A 595 -24.46 39.17 -20.24
CA MET A 595 -23.86 40.48 -19.96
C MET A 595 -24.68 41.61 -20.60
N ASP A 596 -25.25 42.51 -19.79
CA ASP A 596 -25.83 43.76 -20.28
C ASP A 596 -24.74 44.84 -20.41
N LEU A 597 -24.34 45.11 -21.66
CA LEU A 597 -23.28 46.05 -22.00
C LEU A 597 -23.79 47.39 -22.57
N LYS A 598 -25.11 47.66 -22.55
CA LYS A 598 -25.72 48.82 -23.23
C LYS A 598 -25.15 50.17 -22.79
N ASN A 599 -24.67 50.27 -21.56
CA ASN A 599 -24.13 51.50 -20.97
C ASN A 599 -22.60 51.61 -21.09
N TYR A 600 -21.92 50.60 -21.63
CA TYR A 600 -20.48 50.62 -21.82
C TYR A 600 -20.15 51.33 -23.14
N GLN A 601 -19.29 52.35 -23.08
CA GLN A 601 -18.90 53.12 -24.27
C GLN A 601 -17.96 52.33 -25.19
N ASN A 602 -17.08 51.50 -24.63
CA ASN A 602 -16.16 50.60 -25.33
C ASN A 602 -15.92 49.34 -24.46
N PRO A 603 -16.86 48.39 -24.41
CA PRO A 603 -16.67 47.18 -23.61
C PRO A 603 -15.52 46.34 -24.17
N ILE A 604 -14.59 45.93 -23.30
CA ILE A 604 -13.50 45.01 -23.61
C ILE A 604 -13.70 43.76 -22.74
N LEU A 605 -13.70 42.59 -23.38
CA LEU A 605 -13.66 41.31 -22.70
C LEU A 605 -12.21 40.80 -22.72
N THR A 606 -11.69 40.41 -21.56
CA THR A 606 -10.37 39.79 -21.42
C THR A 606 -10.56 38.49 -20.66
N TYR A 607 -9.90 37.43 -21.11
CA TYR A 607 -9.93 36.12 -20.48
C TYR A 607 -8.60 35.42 -20.73
N ASN A 608 -8.22 34.57 -19.79
CA ASN A 608 -7.13 33.62 -19.96
C ASN A 608 -7.71 32.29 -20.43
N TYR A 609 -6.99 31.57 -21.28
CA TYR A 609 -7.36 30.22 -21.68
C TYR A 609 -6.10 29.38 -21.89
N TRP A 610 -6.25 28.08 -21.68
CA TRP A 610 -5.27 27.08 -22.06
C TRP A 610 -5.92 26.12 -23.05
N PHE A 611 -5.17 25.70 -24.06
CA PHE A 611 -5.64 24.73 -25.05
C PHE A 611 -4.49 23.83 -25.47
N PHE A 612 -4.73 22.52 -25.40
CA PHE A 612 -3.82 21.50 -25.87
C PHE A 612 -4.58 20.48 -26.72
N ASN A 613 -3.95 20.02 -27.80
CA ASN A 613 -4.51 18.99 -28.68
C ASN A 613 -3.36 18.19 -29.29
N ALA A 614 -3.19 16.94 -28.86
CA ALA A 614 -2.19 16.01 -29.38
C ALA A 614 -2.59 14.56 -29.08
N GLY A 615 -2.00 13.60 -29.81
CA GLY A 615 -2.05 12.17 -29.45
C GLY A 615 -3.20 11.34 -30.06
N GLY A 616 -4.15 11.94 -30.79
CA GLY A 616 -5.30 11.23 -31.40
C GLY A 616 -5.63 11.63 -32.84
N ASP A 617 -6.51 10.84 -33.49
CA ASP A 617 -7.01 11.04 -34.87
C ASP A 617 -8.40 11.72 -34.94
N GLY A 618 -8.89 12.23 -33.80
CA GLY A 618 -10.21 12.88 -33.68
C GLY A 618 -10.26 14.34 -34.15
N ASN A 619 -11.47 14.87 -34.37
CA ASN A 619 -11.72 16.30 -34.64
C ASN A 619 -12.44 16.96 -33.44
N PRO A 620 -11.78 17.18 -32.30
CA PRO A 620 -12.41 17.83 -31.16
C PRO A 620 -12.80 19.28 -31.52
N MET A 621 -14.01 19.69 -31.16
CA MET A 621 -14.47 21.09 -31.25
C MET A 621 -14.81 21.62 -29.87
N MET A 622 -14.14 22.71 -29.47
CA MET A 622 -14.37 23.44 -28.23
C MET A 622 -14.96 24.82 -28.57
N ILE A 623 -16.05 25.21 -27.90
CA ILE A 623 -16.70 26.52 -28.14
C ILE A 623 -16.91 27.25 -26.82
N LEU A 624 -16.28 28.41 -26.65
CA LEU A 624 -16.59 29.37 -25.59
C LEU A 624 -17.65 30.35 -26.11
N LYS A 625 -18.74 30.57 -25.36
CA LYS A 625 -19.86 31.42 -25.82
C LYS A 625 -20.27 32.49 -24.81
#